data_AF-A0A346NTF0-F1
#
_entry.id   AF-A0A346NTF0-F1
#
_cell.length_a   1.000
_cell.length_b   1.000
_cell.length_c   1.000
_cell.angle_alpha   90.00
_cell.angle_beta   90.00
_cell.angle_gamma   90.00
#
_symmetry.space_group_name_H-M   'P 1'
#
loop_
_entity.id
_entity.type
_entity.pdbx_description
1 polymer ?
#
loop_
_entity_poly.entity_id
_entity_poly.type
_entity_poly.pdbx_seq_one_letter_code
_entity_poly.pdbx_strand_id
1 'polypeptide(L)'
;MNKSNDDLIILQTRLYYVYNISFLMLMFFGVLFSPHIAFWSCVFLLMGAFSKSKIIREGITAIAVAMLLFAAVSREIGFSLSDDLIGTYMPILNKWKEYGTFESTGLGIELGIVIYLDFILNFFKITDARTLLFFCVLFTLTFYLIWINFFFAKSVDKKEQGMAIAISLAFMQVGLLTQTLRQEMATPFLLMAIYIWDKKKFPSILFIITATFIHSSSLIIFIFYLLFPSVRLWGKIFIFAFLFAFSLCISLFPGIVINVFNALYLPFLAKKIQYYLTARASGASEIIAAGKFYLLIIFIMLANKIFLKKETSRIDGISKKIYEFCLWGSICNMSFVTLPNASRFFLIIPGFFIYYVFLPISKKYPNFFKFLMLVFVLLSLFEPQRLVGGGIPGFEMWDTYNWFELTPFYYVSDLFSK
;
A
#
# COMPACT_ATOMS: atom_id res chain seq x y z
N MET A 1 4.57 8.45 51.41
CA MET A 1 4.17 8.65 50.00
C MET A 1 5.36 9.24 49.24
N ASN A 2 5.82 8.55 48.20
CA ASN A 2 7.13 8.77 47.55
C ASN A 2 7.11 9.97 46.59
N LYS A 3 7.63 11.13 47.02
CA LYS A 3 7.83 12.33 46.17
C LYS A 3 8.49 12.05 44.82
N SER A 4 9.43 11.10 44.74
CA SER A 4 10.14 10.81 43.47
C SER A 4 9.29 10.13 42.39
N ASN A 5 8.20 9.44 42.77
CA ASN A 5 7.27 8.86 41.80
C ASN A 5 6.31 9.91 41.25
N ASP A 6 5.89 10.87 42.08
CA ASP A 6 5.00 11.95 41.66
C ASP A 6 5.71 12.87 40.66
N ASP A 7 6.98 13.20 40.90
CA ASP A 7 7.79 14.01 39.99
C ASP A 7 7.97 13.33 38.61
N LEU A 8 8.19 12.01 38.60
CA LEU A 8 8.32 11.24 37.36
C LEU A 8 7.01 11.24 36.55
N ILE A 9 5.86 11.07 37.21
CA ILE A 9 4.55 11.09 36.56
C ILE A 9 4.24 12.48 35.98
N ILE A 10 4.57 13.53 36.72
CA ILE A 10 4.42 14.92 36.26
C ILE A 10 5.29 15.16 35.03
N LEU A 11 6.56 14.75 35.05
CA LEU A 11 7.48 14.89 33.92
C LEU A 11 6.97 14.14 32.69
N GLN A 12 6.54 12.88 32.82
CA GLN A 12 6.00 12.09 31.71
C GLN A 12 4.77 12.74 31.09
N THR A 13 3.90 13.31 31.92
CA THR A 13 2.68 13.97 31.47
C THR A 13 3.00 15.28 30.72
N ARG A 14 3.96 16.08 31.23
CA ARG A 14 4.44 17.29 30.54
C ARG A 14 5.07 16.94 29.18
N LEU A 15 5.96 15.95 29.13
CA LEU A 15 6.58 15.50 27.89
C LEU A 15 5.54 15.01 26.88
N TYR A 16 4.49 14.33 27.34
CA TYR A 16 3.39 13.90 26.49
C TYR A 16 2.61 15.08 25.90
N TYR A 17 2.35 16.14 26.67
CA TYR A 17 1.71 17.35 26.14
C TYR A 17 2.61 18.08 25.14
N VAL A 18 3.89 18.25 25.47
CA VAL A 18 4.88 18.87 24.57
C VAL A 18 4.92 18.12 23.25
N TYR A 19 5.06 16.79 23.27
CA TYR A 19 5.01 15.94 22.07
C TYR A 19 3.79 16.26 21.20
N ASN A 20 2.59 16.24 21.78
CA ASN A 20 1.35 16.42 21.02
C ASN A 20 1.23 17.85 20.46
N ILE A 21 1.56 18.87 21.23
CA ILE A 21 1.48 20.27 20.79
C ILE A 21 2.52 20.57 19.70
N SER A 22 3.76 20.09 19.88
CA SER A 22 4.83 20.26 18.89
C SER A 22 4.43 19.68 17.54
N PHE A 23 3.93 18.43 17.50
CA PHE A 23 3.50 17.84 16.23
C PHE A 23 2.23 18.47 15.66
N LEU A 24 1.37 19.06 16.49
CA LEU A 24 0.21 19.82 16.01
C LEU A 24 0.67 21.11 15.30
N MET A 25 1.61 21.83 15.89
CA MET A 25 2.21 23.02 15.26
C MET A 25 2.96 22.66 13.97
N LEU A 26 3.75 21.57 13.99
CA LEU A 26 4.45 21.07 12.80
C LEU A 26 3.48 20.62 11.70
N MET A 27 2.32 20.06 12.06
CA MET A 27 1.28 19.71 11.08
C MET A 27 0.75 20.97 10.39
N PHE A 28 0.35 22.01 11.14
CA PHE A 28 -0.15 23.25 10.54
C PHE A 28 0.91 23.96 9.70
N PHE A 29 2.14 24.04 10.20
CA PHE A 29 3.27 24.59 9.44
C PHE A 29 3.54 23.77 8.17
N GLY A 30 3.59 22.44 8.29
CA GLY A 30 3.79 21.54 7.16
C GLY A 30 2.68 21.65 6.12
N VAL A 31 1.42 21.83 6.51
CA VAL A 31 0.33 21.99 5.53
C VAL A 31 0.56 23.23 4.66
N LEU A 32 1.15 24.28 5.22
CA LEU A 32 1.46 25.50 4.47
C LEU A 32 2.71 25.33 3.60
N PHE A 33 3.74 24.62 4.07
CA PHE A 33 5.09 24.69 3.47
C PHE A 33 5.71 23.35 3.08
N SER A 34 5.26 22.23 3.64
CA SER A 34 5.79 20.89 3.35
C SER A 34 4.78 19.76 3.67
N PRO A 35 3.99 19.33 2.67
CA PRO A 35 3.20 18.11 2.71
C PRO A 35 3.90 16.87 3.30
N HIS A 36 5.20 16.69 3.05
CA HIS A 36 5.96 15.59 3.66
C HIS A 36 6.04 15.72 5.19
N ILE A 37 6.40 16.90 5.70
CA ILE A 37 6.44 17.17 7.16
C ILE A 37 5.03 17.06 7.76
N ALA A 38 4.01 17.59 7.08
CA ALA A 38 2.63 17.50 7.55
C ALA A 38 2.15 16.06 7.65
N PHE A 39 2.41 15.24 6.63
CA PHE A 39 2.06 13.82 6.61
C PHE A 39 2.63 13.10 7.84
N TRP A 40 3.93 13.23 8.09
CA TRP A 40 4.57 12.55 9.21
C TRP A 40 4.14 13.11 10.56
N SER A 41 3.92 14.43 10.65
CA SER A 41 3.33 15.05 11.85
C SER A 41 1.96 14.47 12.16
N CYS A 42 1.12 14.24 11.15
CA CYS A 42 -0.16 13.53 11.33
C CYS A 42 0.04 12.09 11.84
N VAL A 43 1.02 11.35 11.32
CA VAL A 43 1.34 9.99 11.81
C VAL A 43 1.74 10.01 13.29
N PHE A 44 2.60 10.96 13.70
CA PHE A 44 2.97 11.13 15.11
C PHE A 44 1.77 11.50 16.00
N LEU A 45 0.88 12.38 15.53
CA LEU A 45 -0.35 12.73 16.26
C LEU A 45 -1.31 11.55 16.41
N LEU A 46 -1.39 10.67 15.40
CA LEU A 46 -2.19 9.45 15.44
C LEU A 46 -1.68 8.45 16.50
N MET A 47 -0.37 8.43 16.75
CA MET A 47 0.24 7.65 17.85
C MET A 47 0.08 8.32 19.23
N GLY A 48 -0.30 9.60 19.25
CA GLY A 48 -0.42 10.47 20.43
C GLY A 48 -1.81 10.50 21.09
N ALA A 49 -2.12 11.62 21.73
CA ALA A 49 -3.35 11.84 22.51
C ALA A 49 -4.57 12.12 21.63
N PHE A 50 -4.35 12.87 20.56
CA PHE A 50 -5.40 13.39 19.69
C PHE A 50 -6.18 12.27 18.98
N SER A 51 -5.57 11.11 18.79
CA SER A 51 -6.20 9.95 18.16
C SER A 51 -7.31 9.29 19.00
N LYS A 52 -7.44 9.64 20.29
CA LYS A 52 -8.50 9.13 21.17
C LYS A 52 -9.88 9.64 20.74
N SER A 53 -9.97 10.89 20.29
CA SER A 53 -11.23 11.45 19.78
C SER A 53 -11.46 10.99 18.34
N LYS A 54 -12.65 10.46 18.06
CA LYS A 54 -13.01 9.97 16.72
C LYS A 54 -12.89 11.07 15.66
N ILE A 55 -13.51 12.23 15.92
CA ILE A 55 -13.55 13.36 14.99
C ILE A 55 -12.14 13.87 14.70
N ILE A 56 -11.34 14.04 15.76
CA ILE A 56 -9.96 14.54 15.61
C ILE A 56 -9.11 13.50 14.86
N ARG A 57 -9.23 12.21 15.17
CA ARG A 57 -8.51 11.14 14.47
C ARG A 57 -8.88 11.07 12.98
N GLU A 58 -10.15 11.16 12.65
CA GLU A 58 -10.63 11.17 11.25
C GLU A 58 -10.12 12.42 10.51
N GLY A 59 -10.13 13.59 11.16
CA GLY A 59 -9.55 14.82 10.62
C GLY A 59 -8.05 14.73 10.36
N ILE A 60 -7.27 14.25 11.33
CA ILE A 60 -5.81 14.03 11.17
C ILE A 60 -5.54 13.04 10.04
N THR A 61 -6.33 11.97 9.94
CA THR A 61 -6.20 10.97 8.87
C THR A 61 -6.48 11.59 7.50
N ALA A 62 -7.51 12.43 7.38
CA ALA A 62 -7.84 13.12 6.14
C ALA A 62 -6.72 14.10 5.72
N ILE A 63 -6.16 14.86 6.67
CA ILE A 63 -5.01 15.74 6.41
C ILE A 63 -3.81 14.91 5.96
N ALA A 64 -3.49 13.81 6.65
CA ALA A 64 -2.39 12.93 6.26
C ALA A 64 -2.54 12.44 4.81
N VAL A 65 -3.73 11.94 4.46
CA VAL A 65 -4.01 11.45 3.10
C VAL A 65 -3.94 12.57 2.06
N ALA A 66 -4.45 13.77 2.37
CA ALA A 66 -4.35 14.92 1.47
C ALA A 66 -2.90 15.36 1.26
N MET A 67 -2.09 15.38 2.32
CA MET A 67 -0.67 15.75 2.21
C MET A 67 0.14 14.68 1.48
N LEU A 68 -0.22 13.40 1.66
CA LEU A 68 0.35 12.31 0.91
C LEU A 68 0.12 12.44 -0.60
N LEU A 69 -1.05 12.93 -1.04
CA LEU A 69 -1.32 13.19 -2.46
C LEU A 69 -0.26 14.10 -3.08
N PHE A 70 -0.01 15.25 -2.46
CA PHE A 70 0.96 16.22 -2.97
C PHE A 70 2.39 15.68 -2.90
N ALA A 71 2.75 14.99 -1.82
CA ALA A 71 4.06 14.36 -1.71
C ALA A 71 4.27 13.26 -2.77
N ALA A 72 3.25 12.45 -3.06
CA ALA A 72 3.32 11.37 -4.04
C ALA A 72 3.46 11.89 -5.48
N VAL A 73 2.65 12.88 -5.86
CA VAL A 73 2.64 13.44 -7.23
C VAL A 73 3.88 14.27 -7.53
N SER A 74 4.64 14.67 -6.50
CA SER A 74 5.89 15.39 -6.64
C SER A 74 7.08 14.57 -7.12
N ARG A 75 6.92 13.25 -7.32
CA ARG A 75 7.99 12.39 -7.84
C ARG A 75 8.47 12.83 -9.22
N GLU A 76 9.65 12.36 -9.61
CA GLU A 76 10.12 12.47 -10.98
C GLU A 76 9.27 11.61 -11.93
N ILE A 77 9.06 12.10 -13.16
CA ILE A 77 8.36 11.39 -14.24
C ILE A 77 9.36 11.18 -15.37
N GLY A 78 9.50 9.95 -15.84
CA GLY A 78 10.40 9.61 -16.95
C GLY A 78 11.53 8.64 -16.59
N PHE A 79 11.70 8.30 -15.31
CA PHE A 79 12.91 7.60 -14.84
C PHE A 79 12.90 6.07 -15.07
N SER A 80 11.74 5.40 -15.03
CA SER A 80 11.67 3.92 -15.07
C SER A 80 10.75 3.38 -16.17
N LEU A 81 11.24 2.41 -16.93
CA LEU A 81 10.46 1.67 -17.94
C LEU A 81 9.33 0.81 -17.33
N SER A 82 9.36 0.59 -16.01
CA SER A 82 8.32 -0.15 -15.28
C SER A 82 7.28 0.77 -14.61
N ASP A 83 7.27 2.05 -14.97
CA ASP A 83 6.28 3.03 -14.54
C ASP A 83 4.98 2.86 -15.36
N ASP A 84 3.86 2.53 -14.71
CA ASP A 84 2.57 2.48 -15.39
C ASP A 84 2.25 3.84 -16.05
N LEU A 85 2.60 4.97 -15.42
CA LEU A 85 2.33 6.30 -15.95
C LEU A 85 2.93 6.46 -17.36
N ILE A 86 4.18 6.06 -17.53
CA ILE A 86 4.90 6.15 -18.81
C ILE A 86 4.43 5.06 -19.77
N GLY A 87 4.31 3.81 -19.30
CA GLY A 87 4.04 2.66 -20.15
C GLY A 87 2.59 2.55 -20.63
N THR A 88 1.64 3.14 -19.89
CA THR A 88 0.20 3.00 -20.15
C THR A 88 -0.51 4.34 -20.26
N TYR A 89 -0.34 5.24 -19.30
CA TYR A 89 -1.20 6.43 -19.16
C TYR A 89 -0.79 7.58 -20.10
N MET A 90 0.51 7.85 -20.25
CA MET A 90 1.02 8.87 -21.17
C MET A 90 0.70 8.55 -22.65
N PRO A 91 0.85 7.31 -23.14
CA PRO A 91 0.39 6.94 -24.48
C PRO A 91 -1.11 7.21 -24.70
N ILE A 92 -1.95 6.97 -23.69
CA ILE A 92 -3.39 7.27 -23.74
C ILE A 92 -3.61 8.79 -23.80
N LEU A 93 -2.95 9.55 -22.94
CA LEU A 93 -3.02 11.01 -22.93
C LEU A 93 -2.60 11.61 -24.28
N ASN A 94 -1.51 11.13 -24.88
CA ASN A 94 -1.02 11.63 -26.16
C ASN A 94 -1.98 11.34 -27.31
N LYS A 95 -2.55 10.12 -27.37
CA LYS A 95 -3.60 9.79 -28.36
C LYS A 95 -4.84 10.66 -28.17
N TRP A 96 -5.27 10.88 -26.94
CA TRP A 96 -6.42 11.72 -26.65
C TRP A 96 -6.18 13.19 -27.05
N LYS A 97 -4.97 13.73 -26.84
CA LYS A 97 -4.61 15.07 -27.31
C LYS A 97 -4.66 15.20 -28.83
N GLU A 98 -4.21 14.17 -29.54
CA GLU A 98 -4.12 14.17 -31.00
C GLU A 98 -5.48 13.97 -31.66
N TYR A 99 -6.30 13.05 -31.13
CA TYR A 99 -7.53 12.58 -31.78
C TYR A 99 -8.82 12.89 -31.01
N GLY A 100 -8.74 13.42 -29.79
CA GLY A 100 -9.89 13.59 -28.90
C GLY A 100 -10.45 12.28 -28.33
N THR A 101 -9.83 11.13 -28.64
CA THR A 101 -10.26 9.79 -28.25
C THR A 101 -9.06 8.83 -28.20
N PHE A 102 -9.22 7.67 -27.58
CA PHE A 102 -8.21 6.61 -27.54
C PHE A 102 -8.85 5.21 -27.56
N GLU A 103 -8.22 4.28 -28.26
CA GLU A 103 -8.67 2.87 -28.28
C GLU A 103 -8.05 2.05 -27.13
N SER A 104 -8.85 1.18 -26.51
CA SER A 104 -8.47 0.36 -25.35
C SER A 104 -7.95 -1.05 -25.68
N THR A 105 -7.67 -1.34 -26.95
CA THR A 105 -7.50 -2.68 -27.53
C THR A 105 -6.42 -3.57 -26.89
N GLY A 106 -5.60 -3.04 -25.97
CA GLY A 106 -4.56 -3.78 -25.24
C GLY A 106 -4.88 -4.24 -23.81
N LEU A 107 -5.98 -3.80 -23.18
CA LEU A 107 -6.20 -3.95 -21.72
C LEU A 107 -7.06 -5.17 -21.30
N GLY A 108 -7.63 -5.92 -22.26
CA GLY A 108 -8.42 -7.11 -21.96
C GLY A 108 -9.65 -6.82 -21.10
N ILE A 109 -9.80 -7.53 -19.97
CA ILE A 109 -10.94 -7.37 -19.03
C ILE A 109 -10.83 -6.12 -18.14
N GLU A 110 -9.68 -5.42 -18.15
CA GLU A 110 -9.38 -4.27 -17.29
C GLU A 110 -9.92 -2.97 -17.90
N LEU A 111 -11.24 -2.89 -18.11
CA LEU A 111 -11.89 -1.72 -18.74
C LEU A 111 -12.18 -0.58 -17.76
N GLY A 112 -12.13 -0.84 -16.45
CA GLY A 112 -12.41 0.18 -15.43
C GLY A 112 -11.49 1.37 -15.51
N ILE A 113 -10.21 1.16 -15.84
CA ILE A 113 -9.25 2.25 -16.02
C ILE A 113 -9.57 3.08 -17.27
N VAL A 114 -10.04 2.44 -18.34
CA VAL A 114 -10.39 3.12 -19.60
C VAL A 114 -11.55 4.09 -19.36
N ILE A 115 -12.61 3.62 -18.69
CA ILE A 115 -13.78 4.44 -18.37
C ILE A 115 -13.38 5.61 -17.47
N TYR A 116 -12.56 5.34 -16.46
CA TYR A 116 -12.08 6.40 -15.56
C TYR A 116 -11.24 7.45 -16.31
N LEU A 117 -10.30 7.01 -17.17
CA LEU A 117 -9.46 7.91 -17.96
C LEU A 117 -10.27 8.72 -18.95
N ASP A 118 -11.20 8.10 -19.67
CA ASP A 118 -12.11 8.79 -20.59
C ASP A 118 -12.91 9.87 -19.86
N PHE A 119 -13.45 9.57 -18.68
CA PHE A 119 -14.15 10.54 -17.85
C PHE A 119 -13.24 11.72 -17.47
N ILE A 120 -12.06 11.49 -16.90
CA ILE A 120 -11.22 12.60 -16.41
C ILE A 120 -10.61 13.42 -17.54
N LEU A 121 -10.23 12.78 -18.66
CA LEU A 121 -9.63 13.48 -19.80
C LEU A 121 -10.67 14.39 -20.47
N ASN A 122 -11.90 13.91 -20.69
CA ASN A 122 -12.94 14.71 -21.32
C ASN A 122 -13.56 15.76 -20.37
N PHE A 123 -13.71 15.45 -19.08
CA PHE A 123 -14.32 16.35 -18.11
C PHE A 123 -13.37 17.45 -17.63
N PHE A 124 -12.13 17.09 -17.23
CA PHE A 124 -11.15 18.05 -16.71
C PHE A 124 -10.22 18.61 -17.79
N LYS A 125 -10.26 18.08 -19.03
CA LYS A 125 -9.40 18.49 -20.15
C LYS A 125 -7.92 18.49 -19.78
N ILE A 126 -7.47 17.39 -19.17
CA ILE A 126 -6.11 17.24 -18.68
C ILE A 126 -5.13 17.23 -19.87
N THR A 127 -4.11 18.09 -19.81
CA THR A 127 -3.12 18.23 -20.90
C THR A 127 -1.70 17.88 -20.50
N ASP A 128 -1.42 17.50 -19.26
CA ASP A 128 -0.08 17.13 -18.84
C ASP A 128 -0.07 15.85 -17.99
N ALA A 129 1.08 15.18 -17.94
CA ALA A 129 1.23 13.89 -17.27
C ALA A 129 1.15 14.00 -15.74
N ARG A 130 1.50 15.16 -15.16
CA ARG A 130 1.54 15.37 -13.72
C ARG A 130 0.13 15.60 -13.17
N THR A 131 -0.69 16.39 -13.85
CA THR A 131 -2.11 16.52 -13.53
C THR A 131 -2.84 15.19 -13.73
N LEU A 132 -2.50 14.42 -14.77
CA LEU A 132 -3.05 13.07 -14.93
C LEU A 132 -2.70 12.17 -13.74
N LEU A 133 -1.43 12.16 -13.32
CA LEU A 133 -0.97 11.44 -12.13
C LEU A 133 -1.71 11.92 -10.88
N PHE A 134 -1.92 13.23 -10.71
CA PHE A 134 -2.66 13.80 -9.60
C PHE A 134 -4.06 13.22 -9.48
N PHE A 135 -4.84 13.20 -10.57
CA PHE A 135 -6.20 12.66 -10.52
C PHE A 135 -6.22 11.17 -10.21
N CYS A 136 -5.32 10.38 -10.82
CA CYS A 136 -5.21 8.94 -10.53
C CYS A 136 -4.88 8.67 -9.04
N VAL A 137 -3.92 9.40 -8.47
CA VAL A 137 -3.55 9.24 -7.06
C VAL A 137 -4.66 9.76 -6.14
N LEU A 138 -5.32 10.87 -6.48
CA LEU A 138 -6.45 11.43 -5.74
C LEU A 138 -7.60 10.42 -5.66
N PHE A 139 -7.94 9.76 -6.77
CA PHE A 139 -8.95 8.69 -6.80
C PHE A 139 -8.61 7.59 -5.80
N THR A 140 -7.39 7.04 -5.90
CA THR A 140 -6.93 5.95 -5.03
C THR A 140 -6.96 6.35 -3.55
N LEU A 141 -6.40 7.50 -3.22
CA LEU A 141 -6.33 8.01 -1.85
C LEU A 141 -7.70 8.32 -1.26
N THR A 142 -8.66 8.79 -2.08
CA THR A 142 -10.04 9.00 -1.65
C THR A 142 -10.69 7.69 -1.20
N PHE A 143 -10.58 6.64 -2.02
CA PHE A 143 -11.14 5.33 -1.65
C PHE A 143 -10.36 4.67 -0.51
N TYR A 144 -9.06 4.93 -0.36
CA TYR A 144 -8.33 4.51 0.84
C TYR A 144 -8.82 5.21 2.10
N LEU A 145 -9.10 6.52 2.06
CA LEU A 145 -9.66 7.24 3.21
C LEU A 145 -11.02 6.64 3.62
N ILE A 146 -11.86 6.29 2.64
CA ILE A 146 -13.11 5.57 2.87
C ILE A 146 -12.83 4.21 3.53
N TRP A 147 -11.89 3.43 3.00
CA TRP A 147 -11.54 2.13 3.58
C TRP A 147 -11.04 2.26 5.03
N ILE A 148 -10.13 3.19 5.31
CA ILE A 148 -9.56 3.41 6.64
C ILE A 148 -10.67 3.72 7.66
N ASN A 149 -11.51 4.71 7.36
CA ASN A 149 -12.48 5.22 8.33
C ASN A 149 -13.71 4.31 8.50
N PHE A 150 -14.18 3.67 7.42
CA PHE A 150 -15.41 2.90 7.45
C PHE A 150 -15.21 1.40 7.67
N PHE A 151 -14.01 0.85 7.38
CA PHE A 151 -13.74 -0.58 7.44
C PHE A 151 -12.59 -0.92 8.39
N PHE A 152 -11.38 -0.43 8.11
CA PHE A 152 -10.18 -0.80 8.88
C PHE A 152 -10.27 -0.36 10.34
N ALA A 153 -10.54 0.91 10.62
CA ALA A 153 -10.63 1.43 11.98
C ALA A 153 -11.68 0.69 12.81
N LYS A 154 -12.81 0.29 12.21
CA LYS A 154 -13.87 -0.46 12.89
C LYS A 154 -13.52 -1.91 13.21
N SER A 155 -12.48 -2.45 12.59
CA SER A 155 -12.00 -3.82 12.83
C SER A 155 -10.97 -3.91 13.95
N VAL A 156 -10.48 -2.77 14.43
CA VAL A 156 -9.46 -2.66 15.49
C VAL A 156 -10.09 -2.14 16.77
N ASP A 157 -9.57 -2.58 17.91
CA ASP A 157 -9.99 -2.13 19.23
C ASP A 157 -9.91 -0.61 19.35
N LYS A 158 -10.95 0.02 19.92
CA LYS A 158 -11.08 1.50 20.01
C LYS A 158 -9.84 2.19 20.58
N LYS A 159 -9.15 1.55 21.53
CA LYS A 159 -7.94 2.07 22.18
C LYS A 159 -6.69 2.02 21.28
N GLU A 160 -6.69 1.17 20.27
CA GLU A 160 -5.56 0.94 19.36
C GLU A 160 -5.77 1.56 17.98
N GLN A 161 -6.98 2.05 17.68
CA GLN A 161 -7.33 2.63 16.37
C GLN A 161 -6.32 3.68 15.88
N GLY A 162 -5.89 4.61 16.73
CA GLY A 162 -4.90 5.62 16.36
C GLY A 162 -3.57 5.02 15.90
N MET A 163 -3.05 4.07 16.69
CA MET A 163 -1.80 3.36 16.37
C MET A 163 -1.94 2.53 15.09
N ALA A 164 -3.03 1.79 14.93
CA ALA A 164 -3.26 0.96 13.75
C ALA A 164 -3.33 1.79 12.46
N ILE A 165 -4.02 2.94 12.50
CA ILE A 165 -4.09 3.87 11.36
C ILE A 165 -2.72 4.49 11.09
N ALA A 166 -1.98 4.91 12.13
CA ALA A 166 -0.63 5.45 11.99
C ALA A 166 0.29 4.46 11.25
N ILE A 167 0.25 3.17 11.65
CA ILE A 167 1.03 2.11 11.02
C ILE A 167 0.60 1.88 9.58
N SER A 168 -0.71 1.81 9.33
CA SER A 168 -1.22 1.64 7.97
C SER A 168 -0.79 2.77 7.04
N LEU A 169 -0.73 4.01 7.53
CA LEU A 169 -0.25 5.16 6.76
C LEU A 169 1.27 5.15 6.57
N ALA A 170 2.02 4.85 7.63
CA ALA A 170 3.48 4.85 7.61
C ALA A 170 4.07 3.77 6.68
N PHE A 171 3.40 2.61 6.60
CA PHE A 171 3.81 1.49 5.75
C PHE A 171 3.14 1.50 4.37
N MET A 172 2.27 2.47 4.09
CA MET A 172 1.72 2.64 2.74
C MET A 172 2.87 2.90 1.76
N GLN A 173 2.95 2.07 0.72
CA GLN A 173 4.07 2.06 -0.23
C GLN A 173 3.87 3.13 -1.31
N VAL A 174 4.28 4.36 -0.99
CA VAL A 174 3.98 5.55 -1.83
C VAL A 174 4.68 5.53 -3.19
N GLY A 175 5.89 4.97 -3.27
CA GLY A 175 6.53 4.75 -4.57
C GLY A 175 5.65 3.88 -5.48
N LEU A 176 5.04 2.83 -4.93
CA LEU A 176 4.14 1.95 -5.69
C LEU A 176 2.78 2.58 -5.96
N LEU A 177 2.26 3.43 -5.04
CA LEU A 177 1.07 4.25 -5.25
C LEU A 177 1.13 5.04 -6.56
N THR A 178 2.33 5.44 -6.97
CA THR A 178 2.55 6.28 -8.16
C THR A 178 3.19 5.53 -9.33
N GLN A 179 3.79 4.36 -9.10
CA GLN A 179 4.37 3.50 -10.12
C GLN A 179 3.39 2.48 -10.69
N THR A 180 2.55 1.85 -9.85
CA THR A 180 1.63 0.77 -10.23
C THR A 180 0.18 1.22 -10.10
N LEU A 181 -0.16 2.31 -10.80
CA LEU A 181 -1.41 3.06 -10.64
C LEU A 181 -2.66 2.17 -10.74
N ARG A 182 -2.72 1.22 -11.68
CA ARG A 182 -3.90 0.35 -11.85
C ARG A 182 -4.11 -0.56 -10.64
N GLN A 183 -3.03 -1.19 -10.18
CA GLN A 183 -3.07 -2.08 -9.02
C GLN A 183 -3.49 -1.31 -7.77
N GLU A 184 -2.96 -0.10 -7.58
CA GLU A 184 -3.25 0.73 -6.42
C GLU A 184 -4.67 1.31 -6.48
N MET A 185 -5.19 1.69 -7.65
CA MET A 185 -6.60 2.09 -7.82
C MET A 185 -7.59 0.96 -7.49
N ALA A 186 -7.24 -0.30 -7.79
CA ALA A 186 -8.08 -1.47 -7.50
C ALA A 186 -8.04 -1.88 -6.02
N THR A 187 -6.92 -1.62 -5.34
CA THR A 187 -6.64 -2.13 -3.99
C THR A 187 -7.62 -1.65 -2.91
N PRO A 188 -8.07 -0.38 -2.83
CA PRO A 188 -9.07 0.04 -1.86
C PRO A 188 -10.37 -0.77 -1.97
N PHE A 189 -10.83 -1.08 -3.18
CA PHE A 189 -12.03 -1.89 -3.41
C PHE A 189 -11.82 -3.34 -3.00
N LEU A 190 -10.66 -3.92 -3.31
CA LEU A 190 -10.27 -5.25 -2.81
C LEU A 190 -10.26 -5.29 -1.27
N LEU A 191 -9.70 -4.27 -0.62
CA LEU A 191 -9.70 -4.16 0.84
C LEU A 191 -11.14 -4.06 1.37
N MET A 192 -12.01 -3.23 0.80
CA MET A 192 -13.42 -3.14 1.19
C MET A 192 -14.13 -4.50 1.05
N ALA A 193 -13.87 -5.25 -0.03
CA ALA A 193 -14.39 -6.60 -0.23
C ALA A 193 -13.94 -7.55 0.90
N ILE A 194 -12.64 -7.56 1.22
CA ILE A 194 -12.08 -8.37 2.31
C ILE A 194 -12.79 -8.11 3.65
N TYR A 195 -13.00 -6.83 3.98
CA TYR A 195 -13.61 -6.42 5.25
C TYR A 195 -15.11 -6.71 5.38
N ILE A 196 -15.83 -6.76 4.26
CA ILE A 196 -17.28 -6.96 4.27
C ILE A 196 -17.70 -8.39 3.94
N TRP A 197 -16.79 -9.22 3.42
CA TRP A 197 -17.08 -10.60 2.99
C TRP A 197 -17.87 -11.40 4.02
N ASP A 198 -17.47 -11.39 5.29
CA ASP A 198 -18.15 -12.19 6.32
C ASP A 198 -19.48 -11.59 6.80
N LYS A 199 -19.74 -10.31 6.52
CA LYS A 199 -20.94 -9.60 6.98
C LYS A 199 -22.01 -9.52 5.90
N LYS A 200 -21.62 -9.17 4.67
CA LYS A 200 -22.54 -8.99 3.52
C LYS A 200 -21.85 -9.45 2.24
N LYS A 201 -22.20 -10.66 1.77
CA LYS A 201 -21.60 -11.29 0.59
C LYS A 201 -21.83 -10.48 -0.69
N PHE A 202 -23.06 -10.01 -0.92
CA PHE A 202 -23.39 -9.29 -2.15
C PHE A 202 -22.61 -7.97 -2.33
N PRO A 203 -22.57 -7.04 -1.35
CA PRO A 203 -21.68 -5.88 -1.42
C PRO A 203 -20.19 -6.25 -1.60
N SER A 204 -19.73 -7.32 -0.95
CA SER A 204 -18.35 -7.80 -1.15
C SER A 204 -18.09 -8.22 -2.59
N ILE A 205 -19.07 -8.90 -3.22
CA ILE A 205 -19.00 -9.33 -4.61
C ILE A 205 -18.96 -8.11 -5.55
N LEU A 206 -19.76 -7.07 -5.29
CA LEU A 206 -19.72 -5.84 -6.07
C LEU A 206 -18.35 -5.14 -5.97
N PHE A 207 -17.77 -5.07 -4.77
CA PHE A 207 -16.44 -4.50 -4.60
C PHE A 207 -15.34 -5.30 -5.30
N ILE A 208 -15.37 -6.64 -5.23
CA ILE A 208 -14.36 -7.45 -5.94
C ILE A 208 -14.54 -7.42 -7.45
N ILE A 209 -15.78 -7.34 -7.97
CA ILE A 209 -16.03 -7.13 -9.40
C ILE A 209 -15.43 -5.79 -9.81
N THR A 210 -15.70 -4.72 -9.06
CA THR A 210 -15.15 -3.37 -9.33
C THR A 210 -13.61 -3.39 -9.30
N ALA A 211 -13.01 -4.02 -8.29
CA ALA A 211 -11.56 -4.14 -8.18
C ALA A 211 -10.96 -4.92 -9.35
N THR A 212 -11.60 -6.02 -9.77
CA THR A 212 -11.15 -6.88 -10.88
C THR A 212 -11.28 -6.15 -12.23
N PHE A 213 -12.34 -5.35 -12.37
CA PHE A 213 -12.59 -4.52 -13.55
C PHE A 213 -11.55 -3.42 -13.73
N ILE A 214 -10.93 -2.94 -12.63
CA ILE A 214 -9.78 -2.02 -12.67
C ILE A 214 -8.47 -2.80 -12.86
N HIS A 215 -8.25 -3.86 -12.09
CA HIS A 215 -7.06 -4.69 -12.19
C HIS A 215 -7.30 -6.14 -11.77
N SER A 216 -6.99 -7.06 -12.69
CA SER A 216 -7.34 -8.48 -12.64
C SER A 216 -6.71 -9.27 -11.48
N SER A 217 -5.56 -8.83 -10.95
CA SER A 217 -4.90 -9.52 -9.82
C SER A 217 -5.76 -9.49 -8.55
N SER A 218 -6.66 -8.51 -8.42
CA SER A 218 -7.57 -8.37 -7.27
C SER A 218 -8.37 -9.64 -7.00
N LEU A 219 -8.93 -10.25 -8.06
CA LEU A 219 -9.70 -11.49 -7.95
C LEU A 219 -8.86 -12.63 -7.36
N ILE A 220 -7.64 -12.79 -7.89
CA ILE A 220 -6.75 -13.87 -7.48
C ILE A 220 -6.30 -13.66 -6.03
N ILE A 221 -5.95 -12.43 -5.63
CA ILE A 221 -5.59 -12.09 -4.24
C ILE A 221 -6.77 -12.39 -3.30
N PHE A 222 -7.99 -12.03 -3.70
CA PHE A 222 -9.19 -12.30 -2.91
C PHE A 222 -9.45 -13.81 -2.75
N ILE A 223 -9.25 -14.60 -3.81
CA ILE A 223 -9.35 -16.07 -3.73
C ILE A 223 -8.34 -16.62 -2.72
N PHE A 224 -7.08 -16.16 -2.74
CA PHE A 224 -6.08 -16.57 -1.74
C PHE A 224 -6.48 -16.17 -0.31
N TYR A 225 -7.07 -14.98 -0.14
CA TYR A 225 -7.63 -14.56 1.15
C TYR A 225 -8.74 -15.49 1.66
N LEU A 226 -9.59 -16.03 0.78
CA LEU A 226 -10.61 -17.01 1.17
C LEU A 226 -10.02 -18.41 1.42
N LEU A 227 -9.06 -18.83 0.60
CA LEU A 227 -8.48 -20.16 0.66
C LEU A 227 -7.62 -20.36 1.89
N PHE A 228 -6.67 -19.47 2.18
CA PHE A 228 -5.68 -19.72 3.24
C PHE A 228 -6.31 -19.93 4.63
N PRO A 229 -7.32 -19.18 5.08
CA PRO A 229 -7.95 -19.48 6.37
C PRO A 229 -8.76 -20.78 6.38
N SER A 230 -9.18 -21.27 5.21
CA SER A 230 -10.14 -22.38 5.07
C SER A 230 -9.47 -23.74 4.85
N VAL A 231 -8.30 -23.77 4.20
CA VAL A 231 -7.60 -25.02 3.89
C VAL A 231 -6.76 -25.51 5.08
N ARG A 232 -6.62 -26.84 5.21
CA ARG A 232 -5.70 -27.45 6.19
C ARG A 232 -4.24 -27.20 5.79
N LEU A 233 -3.32 -27.42 6.73
CA LEU A 233 -1.87 -27.22 6.52
C LEU A 233 -1.36 -27.86 5.22
N TRP A 234 -1.70 -29.13 4.96
CA TRP A 234 -1.29 -29.83 3.75
C TRP A 234 -1.83 -29.20 2.46
N GLY A 235 -3.05 -28.64 2.48
CA GLY A 235 -3.59 -27.88 1.34
C GLY A 235 -2.79 -26.60 1.09
N LYS A 236 -2.35 -25.92 2.16
CA LYS A 236 -1.49 -24.72 2.06
C LYS A 236 -0.11 -25.05 1.48
N ILE A 237 0.47 -26.17 1.91
CA ILE A 237 1.74 -26.69 1.38
C ILE A 237 1.60 -27.05 -0.09
N PHE A 238 0.49 -27.71 -0.49
CA PHE A 238 0.22 -28.03 -1.90
C PHE A 238 0.13 -26.76 -2.76
N ILE A 239 -0.59 -25.73 -2.30
CA ILE A 239 -0.68 -24.44 -2.98
C ILE A 239 0.72 -23.82 -3.15
N PHE A 240 1.53 -23.80 -2.09
CA PHE A 240 2.90 -23.30 -2.17
C PHE A 240 3.75 -24.08 -3.18
N ALA A 241 3.72 -25.41 -3.12
CA ALA A 241 4.47 -26.29 -4.02
C ALA A 241 4.05 -26.09 -5.48
N PHE A 242 2.75 -25.94 -5.75
CA PHE A 242 2.23 -25.62 -7.08
C PHE A 242 2.74 -24.27 -7.59
N LEU A 243 2.65 -23.21 -6.77
CA LEU A 243 3.14 -21.88 -7.16
C LEU A 243 4.67 -21.86 -7.36
N PHE A 244 5.41 -22.58 -6.52
CA PHE A 244 6.85 -22.74 -6.66
C PHE A 244 7.21 -23.47 -7.95
N ALA A 245 6.57 -24.61 -8.22
CA ALA A 245 6.78 -25.36 -9.46
C ALA A 245 6.41 -24.51 -10.70
N PHE A 246 5.29 -23.78 -10.65
CA PHE A 246 4.87 -22.90 -11.74
C PHE A 246 5.87 -21.78 -12.01
N SER A 247 6.34 -21.11 -10.95
CA SER A 247 7.35 -20.05 -11.06
C SER A 247 8.68 -20.59 -11.60
N LEU A 248 9.10 -21.76 -11.12
CA LEU A 248 10.30 -22.44 -11.60
C LEU A 248 10.18 -22.80 -13.08
N CYS A 249 9.02 -23.32 -13.52
CA CYS A 249 8.74 -23.59 -14.93
C CYS A 249 8.81 -22.34 -15.80
N ILE A 250 8.27 -21.20 -15.36
CA ILE A 250 8.40 -19.93 -16.10
C ILE A 250 9.87 -19.50 -16.18
N SER A 251 10.61 -19.63 -15.06
CA SER A 251 12.00 -19.20 -14.99
C SER A 251 12.92 -20.02 -15.90
N LEU A 252 12.76 -21.35 -15.89
CA LEU A 252 13.62 -22.29 -16.60
C LEU A 252 13.15 -22.57 -18.05
N PHE A 253 11.84 -22.64 -18.28
CA PHE A 253 11.24 -23.05 -19.55
C PHE A 253 10.14 -22.09 -20.04
N PRO A 254 10.44 -20.78 -20.17
CA PRO A 254 9.43 -19.78 -20.50
C PRO A 254 8.69 -20.05 -21.82
N GLY A 255 9.38 -20.52 -22.85
CA GLY A 255 8.80 -20.83 -24.16
C GLY A 255 7.74 -21.94 -24.09
N ILE A 256 7.94 -22.95 -23.24
CA ILE A 256 6.95 -24.03 -23.03
C ILE A 256 5.70 -23.45 -22.39
N VAL A 257 5.85 -22.64 -21.33
CA VAL A 257 4.70 -22.05 -20.63
C VAL A 257 3.91 -21.11 -21.55
N ILE A 258 4.60 -20.28 -22.34
CA ILE A 258 3.98 -19.40 -23.35
C ILE A 258 3.19 -20.22 -24.38
N ASN A 259 3.79 -21.28 -24.93
CA ASN A 259 3.15 -22.13 -25.92
C ASN A 259 1.92 -22.86 -25.36
N VAL A 260 1.97 -23.34 -24.11
CA VAL A 260 0.82 -23.95 -23.44
C VAL A 260 -0.33 -22.95 -23.33
N PHE A 261 -0.09 -21.71 -22.89
CA PHE A 261 -1.16 -20.72 -22.79
C PHE A 261 -1.71 -20.31 -24.15
N ASN A 262 -0.87 -20.19 -25.17
CA ASN A 262 -1.34 -19.93 -26.54
C ASN A 262 -2.18 -21.11 -27.08
N ALA A 263 -1.77 -22.35 -26.83
CA ALA A 263 -2.52 -23.56 -27.23
C ALA A 263 -3.87 -23.69 -26.50
N LEU A 264 -3.97 -23.19 -25.28
CA LEU A 264 -5.22 -23.11 -24.51
C LEU A 264 -6.10 -21.90 -24.90
N TYR A 265 -5.74 -21.15 -25.93
CA TYR A 265 -6.42 -19.90 -26.33
C TYR A 265 -6.47 -18.84 -25.20
N LEU A 266 -5.41 -18.80 -24.38
CA LEU A 266 -5.22 -17.80 -23.31
C LEU A 266 -4.00 -16.88 -23.61
N PRO A 267 -3.95 -16.20 -24.77
CA PRO A 267 -2.77 -15.43 -25.19
C PRO A 267 -2.46 -14.23 -24.28
N PHE A 268 -3.44 -13.75 -23.50
CA PHE A 268 -3.22 -12.69 -22.51
C PHE A 268 -2.28 -13.13 -21.37
N LEU A 269 -2.33 -14.40 -20.96
CA LEU A 269 -1.41 -14.95 -19.96
C LEU A 269 0.00 -15.11 -20.54
N ALA A 270 0.10 -15.54 -21.80
CA ALA A 270 1.36 -15.62 -22.52
C ALA A 270 2.05 -14.24 -22.61
N LYS A 271 1.31 -13.18 -22.98
CA LYS A 271 1.82 -11.80 -22.98
C LYS A 271 2.29 -11.34 -21.60
N LYS A 272 1.58 -11.72 -20.53
CA LYS A 272 1.97 -11.37 -19.15
C LYS A 272 3.24 -12.07 -18.70
N ILE A 273 3.42 -13.33 -19.09
CA ILE A 273 4.68 -14.06 -18.87
C ILE A 273 5.81 -13.40 -19.65
N GLN A 274 5.57 -13.03 -20.91
CA GLN A 274 6.55 -12.32 -21.71
C GLN A 274 6.97 -10.99 -21.08
N TYR A 275 6.03 -10.24 -20.50
CA TYR A 275 6.31 -9.03 -19.70
C TYR A 275 7.24 -9.30 -18.51
N TYR A 276 7.02 -10.37 -17.74
CA TYR A 276 7.90 -10.73 -16.63
C TYR A 276 9.29 -11.17 -17.09
N LEU A 277 9.41 -11.69 -18.32
CA LEU A 277 10.68 -12.08 -18.92
C LEU A 277 11.45 -10.92 -19.54
N THR A 278 10.76 -9.94 -20.13
CA THR A 278 11.40 -8.73 -20.68
C THR A 278 11.87 -7.77 -19.59
N ALA A 279 11.32 -7.86 -18.39
CA ALA A 279 11.83 -7.19 -17.20
C ALA A 279 13.16 -7.80 -16.66
N ARG A 280 13.87 -8.66 -17.43
CA ARG A 280 15.11 -9.34 -17.01
C ARG A 280 16.32 -8.40 -17.02
N ALA A 281 16.89 -8.19 -15.83
CA ALA A 281 18.24 -8.63 -15.49
C ALA A 281 18.46 -8.53 -13.97
N SER A 282 17.66 -9.25 -13.16
CA SER A 282 17.87 -9.23 -11.71
C SER A 282 18.97 -10.18 -11.29
N GLY A 283 20.13 -9.64 -10.89
CA GLY A 283 21.15 -10.40 -10.18
C GLY A 283 20.61 -11.01 -8.88
N ALA A 284 21.33 -11.98 -8.31
CA ALA A 284 20.95 -12.60 -7.02
C ALA A 284 20.72 -11.56 -5.90
N SER A 285 21.45 -10.44 -5.93
CA SER A 285 21.28 -9.29 -5.02
C SER A 285 19.90 -8.64 -5.13
N GLU A 286 19.37 -8.45 -6.34
CA GLU A 286 18.06 -7.82 -6.58
C GLU A 286 16.91 -8.76 -6.21
N ILE A 287 17.08 -10.06 -6.44
CA ILE A 287 16.16 -11.12 -6.00
C ILE A 287 16.02 -11.10 -4.47
N ILE A 288 17.16 -11.04 -3.75
CA ILE A 288 17.17 -10.93 -2.28
C ILE A 288 16.55 -9.61 -1.83
N ALA A 289 16.86 -8.50 -2.51
CA ALA A 289 16.31 -7.18 -2.20
C ALA A 289 14.78 -7.14 -2.38
N ALA A 290 14.23 -7.83 -3.38
CA ALA A 290 12.79 -7.95 -3.62
C ALA A 290 12.08 -8.85 -2.59
N GLY A 291 12.74 -9.91 -2.12
CA GLY A 291 12.17 -10.87 -1.15
C GLY A 291 12.31 -10.47 0.32
N LYS A 292 13.21 -9.55 0.67
CA LYS A 292 13.61 -9.27 2.07
C LYS A 292 12.45 -8.93 3.00
N PHE A 293 11.46 -8.17 2.52
CA PHE A 293 10.32 -7.76 3.34
C PHE A 293 9.38 -8.92 3.65
N TYR A 294 9.09 -9.78 2.66
CA TYR A 294 8.27 -10.97 2.90
C TYR A 294 9.00 -11.96 3.80
N LEU A 295 10.32 -12.12 3.65
CA LEU A 295 11.13 -12.94 4.56
C LEU A 295 11.09 -12.42 6.00
N LEU A 296 11.22 -11.10 6.19
CA LEU A 296 11.09 -10.46 7.50
C LEU A 296 9.69 -10.69 8.12
N ILE A 297 8.63 -10.53 7.32
CA ILE A 297 7.25 -10.81 7.76
C ILE A 297 7.11 -12.26 8.20
N ILE A 298 7.59 -13.22 7.38
CA ILE A 298 7.56 -14.65 7.73
C ILE A 298 8.28 -14.89 9.05
N PHE A 299 9.49 -14.35 9.22
CA PHE A 299 10.26 -14.51 10.44
C PHE A 299 9.52 -13.97 11.67
N ILE A 300 8.99 -12.75 11.60
CA ILE A 300 8.20 -12.13 12.68
C ILE A 300 6.99 -12.99 13.03
N MET A 301 6.25 -13.48 12.03
CA MET A 301 5.04 -14.26 12.25
C MET A 301 5.33 -15.67 12.81
N LEU A 302 6.43 -16.30 12.39
CA LEU A 302 6.90 -17.56 12.98
C LEU A 302 7.37 -17.36 14.42
N ALA A 303 8.15 -16.31 14.69
CA ALA A 303 8.55 -15.93 16.05
C ALA A 303 7.33 -15.67 16.94
N ASN A 304 6.31 -14.96 16.43
CA ASN A 304 5.05 -14.76 17.15
C ASN A 304 4.35 -16.09 17.48
N LYS A 305 4.30 -17.03 16.53
CA LYS A 305 3.69 -18.35 16.78
C LYS A 305 4.43 -19.18 17.83
N ILE A 306 5.76 -19.06 17.90
CA ILE A 306 6.61 -19.79 18.85
C ILE A 306 6.59 -19.12 20.23
N PHE A 307 6.95 -17.84 20.29
CA PHE A 307 7.16 -17.11 21.56
C PHE A 307 5.91 -16.42 22.11
N LEU A 308 4.94 -16.10 21.25
CA LEU A 308 3.70 -15.38 21.59
C LEU A 308 2.44 -16.23 21.37
N LYS A 309 2.55 -17.56 21.48
CA LYS A 309 1.47 -18.54 21.22
C LYS A 309 0.12 -18.15 21.83
N LYS A 310 0.11 -17.70 23.09
CA LYS A 310 -1.10 -17.28 23.82
C LYS A 310 -1.81 -16.11 23.14
N GLU A 311 -1.09 -15.09 22.71
CA GLU A 311 -1.69 -13.94 22.02
C GLU A 311 -2.11 -14.29 20.60
N THR A 312 -1.33 -15.12 19.89
CA THR A 312 -1.73 -15.62 18.57
C THR A 312 -3.01 -16.45 18.64
N SER A 313 -3.19 -17.29 19.67
CA SER A 313 -4.42 -18.10 19.85
C SER A 313 -5.65 -17.27 20.17
N ARG A 314 -5.49 -16.03 20.66
CA ARG A 314 -6.57 -15.10 20.98
C ARG A 314 -7.02 -14.26 19.79
N ILE A 315 -6.34 -14.35 18.65
CA ILE A 315 -6.78 -13.67 17.43
C ILE A 315 -7.98 -14.42 16.85
N ASP A 316 -9.08 -13.71 16.65
CA ASP A 316 -10.34 -14.23 16.18
C ASP A 316 -10.91 -13.44 14.99
N GLY A 317 -12.07 -13.89 14.51
CA GLY A 317 -12.84 -13.23 13.45
C GLY A 317 -12.04 -12.91 12.19
N ILE A 318 -12.24 -11.70 11.67
CA ILE A 318 -11.56 -11.22 10.47
C ILE A 318 -10.04 -11.07 10.68
N SER A 319 -9.62 -10.64 11.87
CA SER A 319 -8.20 -10.45 12.21
C SER A 319 -7.43 -11.76 12.08
N LYS A 320 -8.05 -12.89 12.44
CA LYS A 320 -7.45 -14.23 12.26
C LYS A 320 -7.28 -14.59 10.80
N LYS A 321 -8.30 -14.32 9.97
CA LYS A 321 -8.22 -14.58 8.52
C LYS A 321 -7.13 -13.76 7.86
N ILE A 322 -7.07 -12.46 8.17
CA ILE A 322 -6.01 -11.57 7.67
C ILE A 322 -4.64 -12.04 8.17
N TYR A 323 -4.50 -12.42 9.44
CA TYR A 323 -3.25 -12.95 9.99
C TYR A 323 -2.80 -14.24 9.26
N GLU A 324 -3.71 -15.17 9.01
CA GLU A 324 -3.37 -16.39 8.25
C GLU A 324 -3.01 -16.10 6.79
N PHE A 325 -3.74 -15.18 6.16
CA PHE A 325 -3.46 -14.69 4.81
C PHE A 325 -2.08 -14.01 4.74
N CYS A 326 -1.71 -13.18 5.72
CA CYS A 326 -0.42 -12.52 5.75
C CYS A 326 0.74 -13.52 5.79
N LEU A 327 0.65 -14.57 6.60
CA LEU A 327 1.71 -15.58 6.69
C LEU A 327 1.82 -16.39 5.40
N TRP A 328 0.71 -17.00 4.96
CA TRP A 328 0.73 -17.91 3.82
C TRP A 328 0.86 -17.19 2.48
N GLY A 329 0.30 -15.99 2.38
CA GLY A 329 0.53 -15.09 1.25
C GLY A 329 2.00 -14.70 1.15
N SER A 330 2.66 -14.35 2.28
CA SER A 330 4.11 -14.05 2.26
C SER A 330 4.95 -15.26 1.85
N ILE A 331 4.66 -16.45 2.39
CA ILE A 331 5.35 -17.70 2.00
C ILE A 331 5.17 -17.99 0.51
N CYS A 332 3.95 -17.88 0.00
CA CYS A 332 3.66 -18.10 -1.41
C CYS A 332 4.28 -17.03 -2.31
N ASN A 333 4.39 -15.78 -1.83
CA ASN A 333 5.04 -14.72 -2.58
C ASN A 333 6.54 -14.98 -2.80
N MET A 334 7.19 -15.70 -1.88
CA MET A 334 8.59 -16.11 -2.04
C MET A 334 8.80 -17.01 -3.28
N SER A 335 7.78 -17.74 -3.71
CA SER A 335 7.85 -18.52 -4.96
C SER A 335 8.04 -17.63 -6.19
N PHE A 336 7.61 -16.37 -6.16
CA PHE A 336 7.72 -15.43 -7.29
C PHE A 336 8.97 -14.55 -7.25
N VAL A 337 9.86 -14.72 -6.27
CA VAL A 337 11.05 -13.89 -6.13
C VAL A 337 12.04 -14.06 -7.30
N THR A 338 11.99 -15.20 -7.99
CA THR A 338 12.74 -15.46 -9.24
C THR A 338 12.13 -14.80 -10.49
N LEU A 339 10.94 -14.21 -10.37
CA LEU A 339 10.23 -13.52 -11.45
C LEU A 339 10.14 -12.03 -11.11
N PRO A 340 10.99 -11.17 -11.70
CA PRO A 340 10.96 -9.73 -11.49
C PRO A 340 9.54 -9.17 -11.72
N ASN A 341 9.14 -8.20 -10.91
CA ASN A 341 7.78 -7.61 -10.85
C ASN A 341 6.65 -8.55 -10.40
N ALA A 342 6.76 -9.88 -10.51
CA ALA A 342 5.75 -10.81 -9.98
C ALA A 342 5.79 -10.91 -8.45
N SER A 343 6.93 -10.62 -7.83
CA SER A 343 7.08 -10.49 -6.36
C SER A 343 6.21 -9.37 -5.74
N ARG A 344 5.61 -8.53 -6.57
CA ARG A 344 4.65 -7.47 -6.18
C ARG A 344 3.22 -7.99 -5.96
N PHE A 345 2.98 -9.28 -6.18
CA PHE A 345 1.62 -9.84 -6.19
C PHE A 345 0.89 -9.68 -4.85
N PHE A 346 1.57 -9.89 -3.71
CA PHE A 346 0.96 -9.77 -2.39
C PHE A 346 1.32 -8.48 -1.63
N LEU A 347 1.58 -7.37 -2.33
CA LEU A 347 1.97 -6.09 -1.71
C LEU A 347 0.94 -5.53 -0.73
N ILE A 348 -0.30 -5.98 -0.83
CA ILE A 348 -1.36 -5.68 0.13
C ILE A 348 -0.94 -6.04 1.58
N ILE A 349 -0.08 -7.05 1.75
CA ILE A 349 0.41 -7.50 3.05
C ILE A 349 1.35 -6.45 3.68
N PRO A 350 2.52 -6.13 3.12
CA PRO A 350 3.41 -5.12 3.68
C PRO A 350 2.80 -3.70 3.65
N GLY A 351 1.95 -3.38 2.66
CA GLY A 351 1.37 -2.05 2.51
C GLY A 351 0.19 -1.73 3.43
N PHE A 352 -0.72 -2.69 3.65
CA PHE A 352 -2.01 -2.42 4.32
C PHE A 352 -2.30 -3.36 5.49
N PHE A 353 -1.80 -4.60 5.48
CA PHE A 353 -2.05 -5.57 6.56
C PHE A 353 -0.91 -5.73 7.56
N ILE A 354 0.15 -4.93 7.45
CA ILE A 354 1.32 -5.03 8.32
C ILE A 354 0.99 -4.86 9.82
N TYR A 355 -0.06 -4.09 10.16
CA TYR A 355 -0.54 -4.01 11.54
C TYR A 355 -0.89 -5.39 12.11
N TYR A 356 -1.52 -6.25 11.31
CA TYR A 356 -1.89 -7.60 11.74
C TYR A 356 -0.67 -8.51 11.94
N VAL A 357 0.41 -8.31 11.18
CA VAL A 357 1.69 -9.01 11.39
C VAL A 357 2.23 -8.71 12.79
N PHE A 358 2.12 -7.46 13.24
CA PHE A 358 2.59 -7.02 14.55
C PHE A 358 1.56 -7.13 15.68
N LEU A 359 0.31 -7.51 15.39
CA LEU A 359 -0.78 -7.55 16.37
C LEU A 359 -0.46 -8.36 17.66
N PRO A 360 0.19 -9.54 17.60
CA PRO A 360 0.59 -10.24 18.83
C PRO A 360 1.56 -9.44 19.71
N ILE A 361 2.49 -8.70 19.07
CA ILE A 361 3.50 -7.88 19.75
C ILE A 361 2.83 -6.65 20.37
N SER A 362 1.92 -5.99 19.63
CA SER A 362 1.18 -4.83 20.15
C SER A 362 0.35 -5.18 21.39
N LYS A 363 -0.27 -6.37 21.40
CA LYS A 363 -1.06 -6.85 22.54
C LYS A 363 -0.21 -7.22 23.76
N LYS A 364 0.92 -7.92 23.58
CA LYS A 364 1.75 -8.37 24.71
C LYS A 364 2.68 -7.28 25.25
N TYR A 365 3.27 -6.49 24.36
CA TYR A 365 4.29 -5.49 24.69
C TYR A 365 3.94 -4.11 24.11
N PRO A 366 2.82 -3.50 24.52
CA PRO A 366 2.29 -2.29 23.88
C PRO A 366 3.25 -1.09 23.94
N ASN A 367 4.00 -0.92 25.03
CA ASN A 367 4.94 0.20 25.17
C ASN A 367 6.19 0.00 24.30
N PHE A 368 6.73 -1.22 24.26
CA PHE A 368 7.85 -1.56 23.38
C PHE A 368 7.45 -1.42 21.91
N PHE A 369 6.26 -1.88 21.56
CA PHE A 369 5.71 -1.72 20.21
C PHE A 369 5.56 -0.24 19.82
N LYS A 370 5.00 0.59 20.71
CA LYS A 370 4.92 2.05 20.51
C LYS A 370 6.30 2.66 20.25
N PHE A 371 7.28 2.30 21.07
CA PHE A 371 8.66 2.78 20.92
C PHE A 371 9.26 2.38 19.56
N LEU A 372 9.15 1.11 19.17
CA LEU A 372 9.62 0.64 17.87
C LEU A 372 8.96 1.38 16.70
N MET A 373 7.65 1.60 16.77
CA MET A 373 6.92 2.34 15.74
C MET A 373 7.35 3.81 15.70
N LEU A 374 7.63 4.44 16.84
CA LEU A 374 8.14 5.81 16.87
C LEU A 374 9.51 5.92 16.21
N VAL A 375 10.41 4.99 16.52
CA VAL A 375 11.73 4.92 15.87
C VAL A 375 11.59 4.71 14.36
N PHE A 376 10.73 3.78 13.94
CA PHE A 376 10.49 3.52 12.52
C PHE A 376 9.93 4.76 11.78
N VAL A 377 8.93 5.43 12.35
CA VAL A 377 8.33 6.64 11.78
C VAL A 377 9.34 7.78 11.73
N LEU A 378 10.18 7.94 12.76
CA LEU A 378 11.23 8.93 12.80
C LEU A 378 12.30 8.69 11.72
N LEU A 379 12.75 7.45 11.55
CA LEU A 379 13.69 7.11 10.47
C LEU A 379 13.05 7.32 9.09
N SER A 380 11.78 6.94 8.93
CA SER A 380 11.04 7.08 7.67
C SER A 380 10.76 8.52 7.28
N LEU A 381 10.73 9.45 8.24
CA LEU A 381 10.64 10.89 7.97
C LEU A 381 11.85 11.40 7.16
N PHE A 382 13.04 10.86 7.45
CA PHE A 382 14.29 11.26 6.78
C PHE A 382 14.58 10.47 5.49
N GLU A 383 13.84 9.40 5.23
CA GLU A 383 14.03 8.54 4.06
C GLU A 383 12.97 8.82 2.98
N PRO A 384 13.33 9.49 1.86
CA PRO A 384 12.37 10.00 0.88
C PRO A 384 11.62 8.90 0.10
N GLN A 385 12.15 7.67 0.05
CA GLN A 385 11.45 6.52 -0.55
C GLN A 385 10.55 5.77 0.45
N ARG A 386 10.54 6.17 1.74
CA ARG A 386 10.11 5.37 2.90
C ARG A 386 10.94 4.09 3.03
N LEU A 387 11.18 3.64 4.26
CA LEU A 387 11.93 2.40 4.53
C LEU A 387 11.26 1.11 4.01
N VAL A 388 10.17 1.21 3.24
CA VAL A 388 9.31 0.09 2.83
C VAL A 388 9.11 0.10 1.32
N GLY A 389 9.66 -0.94 0.67
CA GLY A 389 9.06 -1.53 -0.52
C GLY A 389 9.35 -0.87 -1.86
N GLY A 390 10.47 -1.24 -2.47
CA GLY A 390 10.54 -1.48 -3.92
C GLY A 390 10.43 -0.27 -4.85
N GLY A 391 10.48 0.96 -4.32
CA GLY A 391 10.72 2.14 -5.13
C GLY A 391 12.03 1.97 -5.89
N ILE A 392 11.94 2.08 -7.22
CA ILE A 392 13.14 2.24 -8.05
C ILE A 392 13.60 3.69 -7.79
N PRO A 393 14.90 4.02 -7.91
CA PRO A 393 15.32 5.42 -7.99
C PRO A 393 14.42 6.20 -8.98
N GLY A 394 14.15 7.48 -8.71
CA GLY A 394 13.21 8.32 -9.46
C GLY A 394 11.76 8.30 -8.96
N PHE A 395 11.45 7.55 -7.90
CA PHE A 395 10.14 7.54 -7.21
C PHE A 395 10.23 8.09 -5.77
N GLU A 396 11.29 8.83 -5.46
CA GLU A 396 11.44 9.58 -4.23
C GLU A 396 10.25 10.54 -4.05
N MET A 397 9.74 10.62 -2.82
CA MET A 397 8.75 11.63 -2.48
C MET A 397 9.44 12.98 -2.32
N TRP A 398 8.68 14.04 -2.60
CA TRP A 398 9.10 15.43 -2.36
C TRP A 398 10.34 15.82 -3.17
N ASP A 399 10.37 15.42 -4.44
CA ASP A 399 11.53 15.61 -5.32
C ASP A 399 11.39 16.87 -6.19
N THR A 400 10.21 17.09 -6.79
CA THR A 400 9.99 18.25 -7.69
C THR A 400 9.82 19.58 -6.94
N TYR A 401 9.42 19.54 -5.67
CA TYR A 401 9.15 20.74 -4.89
C TYR A 401 10.37 21.12 -4.05
N ASN A 402 10.64 22.43 -3.95
CA ASN A 402 11.70 22.92 -3.08
C ASN A 402 11.46 22.49 -1.62
N TRP A 403 12.50 22.12 -0.88
CA TRP A 403 12.38 21.81 0.55
C TRP A 403 12.09 23.06 1.41
N PHE A 404 12.46 24.23 0.90
CA PHE A 404 12.23 25.51 1.55
C PHE A 404 11.63 26.49 0.54
N GLU A 405 10.38 26.91 0.81
CA GLU A 405 9.67 27.94 0.06
C GLU A 405 8.87 28.75 1.08
N LEU A 406 8.93 30.08 1.00
CA LEU A 406 8.25 30.97 1.95
C LEU A 406 6.83 31.30 1.50
N THR A 407 6.47 30.92 0.28
CA THR A 407 5.13 31.09 -0.26
C THR A 407 4.22 29.96 0.25
N PRO A 408 3.18 30.25 1.06
CA PRO A 408 2.25 29.21 1.53
C PRO A 408 1.54 28.53 0.37
N PHE A 409 1.41 27.21 0.43
CA PHE A 409 0.72 26.37 -0.55
C PHE A 409 1.32 26.40 -1.97
N TYR A 410 2.58 26.80 -2.14
CA TYR A 410 3.24 26.86 -3.45
C TYR A 410 3.16 25.52 -4.23
N TYR A 411 3.19 24.39 -3.54
CA TYR A 411 3.06 23.06 -4.15
C TYR A 411 1.71 22.83 -4.84
N VAL A 412 0.68 23.64 -4.52
CA VAL A 412 -0.62 23.63 -5.22
C VAL A 412 -0.53 24.45 -6.52
N SER A 413 0.06 25.65 -6.45
CA SER A 413 0.24 26.48 -7.65
C SER A 413 1.19 25.82 -8.65
N ASP A 414 2.27 25.21 -8.18
CA ASP A 414 3.29 24.56 -9.02
C ASP A 414 2.75 23.32 -9.73
N LEU A 415 1.76 22.65 -9.12
CA LEU A 415 1.12 21.47 -9.69
C LEU A 415 0.27 21.80 -10.93
N PHE A 416 -0.39 22.95 -10.93
CA PHE A 416 -1.35 23.33 -11.99
C PHE A 416 -0.86 24.46 -12.90
N SER A 417 0.38 24.93 -12.72
CA SER A 417 0.98 26.01 -13.52
C SER A 417 1.85 25.52 -14.69
N LYS A 418 2.00 24.21 -14.84
CA LYS A 418 2.67 23.54 -15.97
C LYS A 418 1.65 22.77 -16.79
#